data_AF-A0A7J4EPG7-F1
#
_entry.id   AF-A0A7J4EPG7-F1
#
_cell.length_a   1.000
_cell.length_b   1.000
_cell.length_c   1.000
_cell.angle_alpha   90.00
_cell.angle_beta   90.00
_cell.angle_gamma   90.00
#
_symmetry.space_group_name_H-M   'P 1'
#
loop_
_entity.id
_entity.type
_entity.pdbx_description
1 polymer ?
#
loop_
_entity_poly.entity_id
_entity_poly.type
_entity_poly.pdbx_seq_one_letter_code
_entity_poly.pdbx_strand_id
1 'polypeptide(L)'
;MPEKLLQDLKGYQIVGNHSAVKTCLWLKKSMKDEGVCYKQKFYGIASHRCLQMTPALICNMNCIHCWRPLKLLPKVRGWDDPEFIAKESIKAQHKLLSGFHGTANVNRRKLEEAYSPNQVAISLIGEPTIYLYLDELVRKYRSKGMTTFVVTNGSNPDMVEKIEPYQLYISLTAYSEDSHISLNRPVKSFWDKINRSLEIMAEKDTRTVLRITLIKRVNMEPEKFAPLIEKASPTFVEAKAYMHLGYSRYRLDRSAMPEHEDVKNFAEKISNITGYEIKDESEISRAVVLRC
;
A
#
# COMPACT_ATOMS: atom_id res chain seq x y z
N MET A 1 -14.66 17.75 -24.35
CA MET A 1 -14.88 16.36 -23.90
C MET A 1 -15.11 16.38 -22.40
N PRO A 2 -16.14 15.69 -21.85
CA PRO A 2 -16.29 15.61 -20.40
C PRO A 2 -15.03 14.99 -19.79
N GLU A 3 -14.58 15.59 -18.69
CA GLU A 3 -13.39 15.14 -17.97
C GLU A 3 -13.66 13.76 -17.35
N LYS A 4 -12.86 12.74 -17.71
CA LYS A 4 -13.00 11.39 -17.13
C LYS A 4 -12.76 11.46 -15.62
N LEU A 5 -13.59 10.77 -14.84
CA LEU A 5 -13.46 10.62 -13.39
C LEU A 5 -12.96 9.23 -13.01
N LEU A 6 -12.51 9.05 -11.77
CA LEU A 6 -12.02 7.76 -11.26
C LEU A 6 -13.08 6.65 -11.41
N GLN A 7 -14.36 6.99 -11.21
CA GLN A 7 -15.50 6.08 -11.33
C GLN A 7 -15.67 5.52 -12.75
N ASP A 8 -15.15 6.23 -13.76
CA ASP A 8 -15.20 5.79 -15.16
C ASP A 8 -14.13 4.74 -15.47
N LEU A 9 -13.19 4.50 -14.55
CA LEU A 9 -12.18 3.46 -14.69
C LEU A 9 -12.68 2.12 -14.20
N LYS A 10 -12.48 1.09 -15.04
CA LYS A 10 -12.85 -0.29 -14.71
C LYS A 10 -12.27 -0.74 -13.37
N GLY A 11 -13.14 -1.28 -12.53
CA GLY A 11 -12.82 -2.00 -11.31
C GLY A 11 -12.75 -1.17 -10.03
N TYR A 12 -12.88 0.15 -10.09
CA TYR A 12 -13.15 0.93 -8.88
C TYR A 12 -14.65 0.90 -8.57
N GLN A 13 -15.00 0.69 -7.31
CA GLN A 13 -16.33 0.98 -6.77
C GLN A 13 -16.17 2.12 -5.78
N ILE A 14 -16.77 3.26 -6.08
CA ILE A 14 -16.81 4.40 -5.15
C ILE A 14 -17.72 4.03 -3.99
N VAL A 15 -17.28 4.40 -2.78
CA VAL A 15 -18.02 4.24 -1.54
C VAL A 15 -18.18 5.62 -0.93
N GLY A 16 -19.43 6.05 -0.77
CA GLY A 16 -19.75 7.40 -0.33
C GLY A 16 -19.14 8.47 -1.24
N ASN A 17 -18.56 9.51 -0.64
CA ASN A 17 -18.08 10.68 -1.35
C ASN A 17 -16.57 10.67 -1.65
N HIS A 18 -15.80 9.91 -0.87
CA HIS A 18 -14.33 10.03 -0.85
C HIS A 18 -13.59 8.71 -0.59
N SER A 19 -14.30 7.57 -0.66
CA SER A 19 -13.72 6.24 -0.47
C SER A 19 -13.88 5.39 -1.74
N ALA A 20 -13.07 4.33 -1.85
CA ALA A 20 -13.23 3.37 -2.94
C ALA A 20 -12.70 1.98 -2.58
N VAL A 21 -13.29 0.97 -3.22
CA VAL A 21 -12.86 -0.44 -3.19
C VAL A 21 -12.48 -0.87 -4.60
N LYS A 22 -11.49 -1.77 -4.70
CA LYS A 22 -11.11 -2.39 -5.97
C LYS A 22 -10.48 -3.75 -5.73
N THR A 23 -10.86 -4.75 -6.53
CA THR A 23 -10.19 -6.05 -6.53
C THR A 23 -8.76 -5.91 -7.05
N CYS A 24 -7.79 -6.38 -6.29
CA CYS A 24 -6.39 -6.37 -6.70
C CYS A 24 -6.12 -7.49 -7.74
N LEU A 25 -5.00 -7.36 -8.48
CA LEU A 25 -4.55 -8.38 -9.43
C LEU A 25 -4.41 -9.76 -8.78
N TRP A 26 -3.86 -9.79 -7.57
CA TRP A 26 -3.57 -11.04 -6.85
C TRP A 26 -4.82 -11.73 -6.31
N LEU A 27 -5.88 -10.99 -6.01
CA LEU A 27 -7.19 -11.60 -5.74
C LEU A 27 -7.65 -12.36 -6.98
N LYS A 28 -7.61 -11.71 -8.16
CA LYS A 28 -8.03 -12.36 -9.43
C LYS A 28 -7.24 -13.62 -9.75
N LYS A 29 -5.91 -13.57 -9.59
CA LYS A 29 -5.03 -14.74 -9.80
C LYS A 29 -5.31 -15.83 -8.78
N SER A 30 -5.40 -15.49 -7.49
CA SER A 30 -5.67 -16.46 -6.43
C SER A 30 -7.00 -17.17 -6.63
N MET A 31 -8.03 -16.44 -7.08
CA MET A 31 -9.36 -16.96 -7.40
C MET A 31 -9.36 -17.98 -8.54
N LYS A 32 -8.34 -17.98 -9.40
CA LYS A 32 -8.16 -18.93 -10.52
C LYS A 32 -7.06 -19.95 -10.29
N ASP A 33 -6.52 -20.00 -9.07
CA ASP A 33 -5.36 -20.83 -8.72
C ASP A 33 -4.09 -20.52 -9.55
N GLU A 34 -3.98 -19.31 -10.11
CA GLU A 34 -2.84 -18.83 -10.92
C GLU A 34 -1.72 -18.18 -10.08
N GLY A 35 -1.74 -18.40 -8.76
CA GLY A 35 -0.78 -17.86 -7.80
C GLY A 35 -1.35 -16.81 -6.84
N VAL A 36 -0.51 -16.37 -5.91
CA VAL A 36 -0.90 -15.55 -4.74
C VAL A 36 0.00 -14.34 -4.55
N CYS A 37 -0.48 -13.33 -3.82
CA CYS A 37 0.31 -12.15 -3.48
C CYS A 37 1.52 -12.53 -2.62
N TYR A 38 2.65 -11.84 -2.79
CA TYR A 38 3.83 -12.01 -1.94
C TYR A 38 3.53 -11.89 -0.44
N LYS A 39 2.53 -11.09 -0.05
CA LYS A 39 2.10 -10.95 1.35
C LYS A 39 1.55 -12.24 1.95
N GLN A 40 1.00 -13.13 1.12
CA GLN A 40 0.59 -14.46 1.57
C GLN A 40 1.80 -15.30 1.96
N LYS A 41 2.89 -15.19 1.19
CA LYS A 41 4.18 -15.83 1.50
C LYS A 41 4.81 -15.23 2.76
N PHE A 42 4.90 -13.89 2.83
CA PHE A 42 5.63 -13.20 3.91
C PHE A 42 4.87 -13.16 5.24
N TYR A 43 3.54 -13.08 5.21
CA TYR A 43 2.73 -12.78 6.40
C TYR A 43 1.56 -13.74 6.63
N GLY A 44 1.39 -14.76 5.79
CA GLY A 44 0.32 -15.75 5.94
C GLY A 44 -1.10 -15.25 5.62
N ILE A 45 -1.25 -14.09 4.96
CA ILE A 45 -2.59 -13.60 4.58
C ILE A 45 -3.19 -14.39 3.42
N ALA A 46 -4.51 -14.53 3.34
CA ALA A 46 -5.17 -15.23 2.23
C ALA A 46 -5.51 -14.27 1.07
N SER A 47 -4.74 -14.25 -0.02
CA SER A 47 -4.85 -13.22 -1.07
C SER A 47 -6.27 -12.97 -1.61
N HIS A 48 -7.10 -14.01 -1.73
CA HIS A 48 -8.48 -13.92 -2.21
C HIS A 48 -9.47 -13.34 -1.19
N ARG A 49 -9.11 -13.34 0.11
CA ARG A 49 -9.92 -12.76 1.20
C ARG A 49 -9.50 -11.34 1.59
N CYS A 50 -8.67 -10.70 0.77
CA CYS A 50 -8.23 -9.31 0.97
C CYS A 50 -9.23 -8.31 0.37
N LEU A 51 -9.80 -7.45 1.20
CA LEU A 51 -10.54 -6.27 0.77
C LEU A 51 -9.54 -5.11 0.58
N GLN A 52 -9.27 -4.69 -0.65
CA GLN A 52 -8.41 -3.53 -0.90
C GLN A 52 -9.25 -2.25 -1.06
N MET A 53 -9.01 -1.27 -0.20
CA MET A 53 -9.77 -0.01 -0.18
C MET A 53 -8.93 1.21 0.15
N THR A 54 -9.52 2.38 0.02
CA THR A 54 -9.02 3.63 0.59
C THR A 54 -10.19 4.44 1.15
N PRO A 55 -10.03 5.11 2.31
CA PRO A 55 -10.97 6.08 2.83
C PRO A 55 -10.65 7.50 2.36
N ALA A 56 -9.58 7.70 1.57
CA ALA A 56 -9.14 9.02 1.14
C ALA A 56 -8.79 9.01 -0.34
N LEU A 57 -9.75 9.39 -1.18
CA LEU A 57 -9.53 9.70 -2.60
C LEU A 57 -8.87 11.08 -2.78
N ILE A 58 -7.80 11.32 -2.03
CA ILE A 58 -6.96 12.52 -2.08
C ILE A 58 -5.53 12.15 -1.68
N CYS A 59 -4.53 12.85 -2.21
CA CYS A 59 -3.12 12.65 -1.90
C CYS A 59 -2.42 13.99 -1.84
N ASN A 60 -1.45 14.13 -0.94
CA ASN A 60 -0.58 15.30 -0.84
C ASN A 60 0.76 15.14 -1.60
N MET A 61 0.93 14.04 -2.35
CA MET A 61 2.11 13.74 -3.15
C MET A 61 1.76 13.36 -4.60
N ASN A 62 2.66 13.66 -5.54
CA ASN A 62 2.55 13.37 -6.97
C ASN A 62 3.73 12.53 -7.48
N CYS A 63 4.01 11.42 -6.79
CA CYS A 63 5.24 10.66 -6.97
C CYS A 63 5.46 10.19 -8.42
N ILE A 64 6.71 10.23 -8.88
CA ILE A 64 7.07 9.84 -10.25
C ILE A 64 6.68 8.38 -10.55
N HIS A 65 6.80 7.50 -9.55
CA HIS A 65 6.50 6.07 -9.64
C HIS A 65 5.02 5.71 -9.41
N CYS A 66 4.16 6.67 -9.04
CA CYS A 66 2.77 6.36 -8.70
C CYS A 66 1.97 5.98 -9.96
N TRP A 67 1.65 4.71 -10.15
CA TRP A 67 0.88 4.26 -11.33
C TRP A 67 -0.59 4.67 -11.30
N ARG A 68 -1.05 5.30 -10.22
CA ARG A 68 -2.46 5.59 -9.98
C ARG A 68 -2.87 6.93 -10.60
N PRO A 69 -4.12 7.04 -11.07
CA PRO A 69 -4.61 8.20 -11.80
C PRO A 69 -5.05 9.31 -10.85
N LEU A 70 -4.09 9.94 -10.13
CA LEU A 70 -4.40 10.96 -9.11
C LEU A 70 -5.19 12.16 -9.66
N LYS A 71 -5.00 12.50 -10.94
CA LYS A 71 -5.73 13.58 -11.62
C LYS A 71 -7.23 13.31 -11.80
N LEU A 72 -7.68 12.06 -11.67
CA LEU A 72 -9.08 11.68 -11.83
C LEU A 72 -9.81 11.57 -10.49
N LEU A 73 -9.13 11.88 -9.39
CA LEU A 73 -9.72 11.83 -8.04
C LEU A 73 -10.82 12.90 -7.92
N PRO A 74 -11.97 12.57 -7.31
CA PRO A 74 -13.03 13.54 -7.07
C PRO A 74 -12.60 14.58 -6.04
N LYS A 75 -13.28 15.74 -6.03
CA LYS A 75 -13.14 16.70 -4.94
C LYS A 75 -13.80 16.15 -3.68
N VAL A 76 -13.04 16.02 -2.60
CA VAL A 76 -13.57 15.66 -1.28
C VAL A 76 -14.32 16.86 -0.68
N ARG A 77 -15.60 16.66 -0.32
CA ARG A 77 -16.49 17.72 0.21
C ARG A 77 -16.85 17.56 1.69
N GLY A 78 -16.31 16.52 2.32
CA GLY A 78 -16.61 16.13 3.70
C GLY A 78 -16.13 14.70 3.93
N TRP A 79 -16.24 14.26 5.19
CA TRP A 79 -15.84 12.94 5.63
C TRP A 79 -17.06 12.14 6.08
N ASP A 80 -17.32 11.05 5.38
CA ASP A 80 -18.31 10.04 5.71
C ASP A 80 -17.90 9.29 6.99
N ASP A 81 -18.91 8.78 7.69
CA ASP A 81 -18.75 8.05 8.95
C ASP A 81 -17.96 6.73 8.79
N PRO A 82 -17.07 6.37 9.73
CA PRO A 82 -16.28 5.13 9.67
C PRO A 82 -17.11 3.84 9.58
N GLU A 83 -18.24 3.73 10.30
CA GLU A 83 -19.12 2.55 10.24
C GLU A 83 -19.76 2.43 8.87
N PHE A 84 -20.22 3.55 8.31
CA PHE A 84 -20.72 3.62 6.94
C PHE A 84 -19.66 3.14 5.94
N ILE A 85 -18.44 3.69 6.00
CA ILE A 85 -17.35 3.30 5.08
C ILE A 85 -17.04 1.81 5.21
N ALA A 86 -16.93 1.27 6.42
CA ALA A 86 -16.63 -0.15 6.63
C ALA A 86 -17.72 -1.06 6.05
N LYS A 87 -18.99 -0.75 6.33
CA LYS A 87 -20.16 -1.51 5.84
C LYS A 87 -20.27 -1.46 4.31
N GLU A 88 -20.21 -0.27 3.74
CA GLU A 88 -20.38 -0.10 2.29
C GLU A 88 -19.15 -0.58 1.51
N SER A 89 -17.95 -0.59 2.11
CA SER A 89 -16.77 -1.21 1.50
C SER A 89 -16.93 -2.73 1.35
N ILE A 90 -17.50 -3.41 2.34
CA ILE A 90 -17.79 -4.85 2.26
C ILE A 90 -18.82 -5.13 1.16
N LYS A 91 -19.90 -4.34 1.08
CA LYS A 91 -20.89 -4.44 0.00
C LYS A 91 -20.29 -4.17 -1.37
N ALA A 92 -19.43 -3.17 -1.49
CA ALA A 92 -18.71 -2.87 -2.73
C ALA A 92 -17.79 -4.02 -3.15
N GLN A 93 -17.11 -4.67 -2.19
CA GLN A 93 -16.34 -5.89 -2.43
C GLN A 93 -17.25 -7.02 -2.94
N HIS A 94 -18.41 -7.26 -2.32
CA HIS A 94 -19.37 -8.28 -2.78
C HIS A 94 -19.87 -8.02 -4.20
N LYS A 95 -20.16 -6.76 -4.54
CA LYS A 95 -20.55 -6.35 -5.89
C LYS A 95 -19.43 -6.57 -6.91
N LEU A 96 -18.17 -6.37 -6.52
CA LEU A 96 -17.03 -6.69 -7.38
C LEU A 96 -16.84 -8.21 -7.56
N LEU A 97 -17.11 -8.98 -6.49
CA LEU A 97 -17.01 -10.43 -6.50
C LEU A 97 -18.13 -11.10 -7.32
N SER A 98 -19.30 -10.48 -7.45
CA SER A 98 -20.41 -11.06 -8.22
C SER A 98 -20.06 -11.33 -9.68
N GLY A 99 -19.16 -10.52 -10.26
CA GLY A 99 -18.65 -10.73 -11.62
C GLY A 99 -17.83 -12.02 -11.81
N PHE A 100 -17.39 -12.69 -10.74
CA PHE A 100 -16.61 -13.92 -10.83
C PHE A 100 -17.47 -15.18 -10.98
N HIS A 101 -18.76 -15.14 -10.61
CA HIS A 101 -19.64 -16.32 -10.76
C HIS A 101 -19.77 -16.78 -12.22
N GLY A 102 -19.73 -15.85 -13.18
CA GLY A 102 -19.75 -16.14 -14.61
C GLY A 102 -18.37 -16.25 -15.26
N THR A 103 -17.28 -16.17 -14.49
CA THR A 103 -15.91 -16.19 -15.04
C THR A 103 -15.39 -17.63 -15.09
N ALA A 104 -14.88 -18.05 -16.25
CA ALA A 104 -14.27 -19.37 -16.41
C ALA A 104 -13.07 -19.58 -15.47
N ASN A 105 -12.89 -20.83 -15.03
CA ASN A 105 -11.78 -21.30 -14.18
C ASN A 105 -11.71 -20.66 -12.79
N VAL A 106 -12.81 -20.08 -12.28
CA VAL A 106 -12.85 -19.59 -10.90
C VAL A 106 -13.04 -20.76 -9.93
N ASN A 107 -12.18 -20.82 -8.92
CA ASN A 107 -12.30 -21.73 -7.80
C ASN A 107 -13.49 -21.31 -6.91
N ARG A 108 -14.54 -22.13 -6.90
CA ARG A 108 -15.80 -21.82 -6.19
C ARG A 108 -15.62 -21.69 -4.68
N ARG A 109 -14.81 -22.56 -4.06
CA ARG A 109 -14.51 -22.49 -2.62
C ARG A 109 -13.83 -21.16 -2.27
N LYS A 110 -12.83 -20.74 -3.06
CA LYS A 110 -12.18 -19.44 -2.84
C LYS A 110 -13.14 -18.26 -3.06
N LEU A 111 -14.08 -18.38 -4.01
CA LEU A 111 -15.11 -17.35 -4.22
C LEU A 111 -16.01 -17.22 -2.99
N GLU A 112 -16.50 -18.33 -2.47
CA GLU A 112 -17.31 -18.36 -1.25
C GLU A 112 -16.55 -17.73 -0.07
N GLU A 113 -15.28 -18.11 0.13
CA GLU A 113 -14.43 -17.51 1.16
C GLU A 113 -14.19 -16.00 0.95
N ALA A 114 -14.10 -15.55 -0.30
CA ALA A 114 -13.85 -14.14 -0.64
C ALA A 114 -15.03 -13.22 -0.27
N TYR A 115 -16.27 -13.76 -0.24
CA TYR A 115 -17.43 -13.03 0.28
C TYR A 115 -17.36 -12.77 1.79
N SER A 116 -16.48 -13.46 2.51
CA SER A 116 -16.17 -13.19 3.91
C SER A 116 -14.70 -12.76 4.05
N PRO A 117 -14.32 -11.54 3.61
CA PRO A 117 -12.94 -11.07 3.73
C PRO A 117 -12.53 -11.01 5.20
N ASN A 118 -11.35 -11.51 5.53
CA ASN A 118 -10.80 -11.52 6.89
C ASN A 118 -9.67 -10.48 7.09
N GLN A 119 -9.39 -9.69 6.06
CA GLN A 119 -8.39 -8.65 6.11
C GLN A 119 -8.74 -7.48 5.18
N VAL A 120 -8.33 -6.28 5.57
CA VAL A 120 -8.52 -5.06 4.81
C VAL A 120 -7.18 -4.38 4.57
N ALA A 121 -6.89 -4.07 3.30
CA ALA A 121 -5.72 -3.35 2.87
C ALA A 121 -6.11 -1.90 2.54
N ILE A 122 -5.94 -1.01 3.52
CA ILE A 122 -6.14 0.43 3.42
C ILE A 122 -4.93 1.04 2.70
N SER A 123 -4.94 0.91 1.37
CA SER A 123 -3.76 1.14 0.53
C SER A 123 -4.09 1.34 -0.96
N LEU A 124 -5.37 1.51 -1.31
CA LEU A 124 -5.81 1.43 -2.71
C LEU A 124 -5.29 2.58 -3.57
N ILE A 125 -5.46 3.82 -3.15
CA ILE A 125 -5.06 5.07 -3.83
C ILE A 125 -5.20 6.22 -2.83
N GLY A 126 -4.49 7.32 -3.04
CA GLY A 126 -4.48 8.44 -2.12
C GLY A 126 -3.59 8.21 -0.91
N GLU A 127 -3.68 9.12 0.06
CA GLU A 127 -3.00 9.05 1.35
C GLU A 127 -4.05 8.84 2.45
N PRO A 128 -4.18 7.62 3.00
CA PRO A 128 -5.26 7.29 3.93
C PRO A 128 -5.23 8.11 5.21
N THR A 129 -4.06 8.57 5.66
CA THR A 129 -3.94 9.38 6.89
C THR A 129 -4.54 10.78 6.76
N ILE A 130 -4.96 11.21 5.57
CA ILE A 130 -5.73 12.45 5.39
C ILE A 130 -7.18 12.29 5.88
N TYR A 131 -7.70 11.06 5.94
CA TYR A 131 -9.02 10.80 6.50
C TYR A 131 -9.00 10.99 8.03
N LEU A 132 -9.80 11.94 8.54
CA LEU A 132 -9.74 12.39 9.93
C LEU A 132 -10.10 11.33 10.97
N TYR A 133 -10.88 10.32 10.58
CA TYR A 133 -11.41 9.28 11.48
C TYR A 133 -10.78 7.90 11.16
N LEU A 134 -9.55 7.86 10.65
CA LEU A 134 -8.89 6.63 10.24
C LEU A 134 -8.70 5.65 11.41
N ASP A 135 -8.43 6.15 12.62
CA ASP A 135 -8.31 5.33 13.84
C ASP A 135 -9.62 4.62 14.17
N GLU A 136 -10.75 5.33 14.09
CA GLU A 136 -12.08 4.74 14.24
C GLU A 136 -12.36 3.71 13.17
N LEU A 137 -12.05 4.00 11.90
CA LEU A 137 -12.23 3.05 10.79
C LEU A 137 -11.42 1.76 10.99
N VAL A 138 -10.17 1.88 11.45
CA VAL A 138 -9.34 0.74 11.82
C VAL A 138 -10.01 -0.08 12.93
N ARG A 139 -10.52 0.58 13.99
CA ARG A 139 -11.28 -0.10 15.07
C ARG A 139 -12.55 -0.78 14.55
N LYS A 140 -13.28 -0.17 13.60
CA LYS A 140 -14.50 -0.75 12.99
C LYS A 140 -14.22 -2.02 12.20
N TYR A 141 -13.11 -2.08 11.47
CA TYR A 141 -12.74 -3.33 10.79
C TYR A 141 -12.29 -4.40 11.78
N ARG A 142 -11.51 -4.01 12.81
CA ARG A 142 -11.08 -4.93 13.87
C ARG A 142 -12.26 -5.53 14.64
N SER A 143 -13.28 -4.74 14.97
CA SER A 143 -14.48 -5.24 15.67
C SER A 143 -15.31 -6.21 14.82
N LYS A 144 -15.13 -6.20 13.48
CA LYS A 144 -15.69 -7.19 12.55
C LYS A 144 -14.78 -8.41 12.35
N GLY A 145 -13.73 -8.57 13.15
CA GLY A 145 -12.79 -9.70 13.10
C GLY A 145 -11.78 -9.62 11.95
N MET A 146 -11.62 -8.47 11.30
CA MET A 146 -10.69 -8.31 10.18
C MET A 146 -9.33 -7.78 10.64
N THR A 147 -8.24 -8.32 10.08
CA THR A 147 -6.91 -7.72 10.22
C THR A 147 -6.76 -6.50 9.31
N THR A 148 -6.19 -5.42 9.83
CA THR A 148 -6.08 -4.14 9.13
C THR A 148 -4.63 -3.85 8.72
N PHE A 149 -4.42 -3.56 7.44
CA PHE A 149 -3.14 -3.16 6.88
C PHE A 149 -3.25 -1.72 6.38
N VAL A 150 -2.56 -0.78 7.04
CA VAL A 150 -2.55 0.63 6.62
C VAL A 150 -1.23 0.95 5.93
N VAL A 151 -1.30 1.55 4.74
CA VAL A 151 -0.12 2.00 4.00
C VAL A 151 -0.17 3.51 3.84
N THR A 152 0.76 4.20 4.51
CA THR A 152 0.90 5.66 4.46
C THR A 152 2.24 6.07 3.85
N ASN A 153 2.30 7.28 3.31
CA ASN A 153 3.54 7.95 2.91
C ASN A 153 4.28 8.63 4.09
N GLY A 154 3.72 8.59 5.31
CA GLY A 154 4.35 9.12 6.52
C GLY A 154 4.25 10.64 6.70
N SER A 155 3.49 11.35 5.87
CA SER A 155 3.41 12.82 5.96
C SER A 155 2.47 13.36 7.05
N ASN A 156 1.75 12.48 7.77
CA ASN A 156 0.83 12.84 8.86
C ASN A 156 1.15 12.08 10.15
N PRO A 157 2.15 12.53 10.94
CA PRO A 157 2.56 11.87 12.18
C PRO A 157 1.43 11.77 13.21
N ASP A 158 0.60 12.80 13.36
CA ASP A 158 -0.50 12.81 14.34
C ASP A 158 -1.50 11.67 14.11
N MET A 159 -1.74 11.29 12.85
CA MET A 159 -2.60 10.13 12.54
C MET A 159 -1.84 8.81 12.66
N VAL A 160 -0.55 8.78 12.29
CA VAL A 160 0.32 7.61 12.49
C VAL A 160 0.37 7.21 13.97
N GLU A 161 0.46 8.19 14.86
CA GLU A 161 0.43 8.01 16.32
C GLU A 161 -0.91 7.45 16.81
N LYS A 162 -2.04 7.91 16.26
CA LYS A 162 -3.38 7.48 16.71
C LYS A 162 -3.80 6.09 16.26
N ILE A 163 -3.37 5.63 15.08
CA ILE A 163 -3.86 4.38 14.49
C ILE A 163 -3.14 3.16 15.08
N GLU A 164 -3.91 2.11 15.37
CA GLU A 164 -3.38 0.80 15.81
C GLU A 164 -3.86 -0.32 14.86
N PRO A 165 -3.36 -0.36 13.61
CA PRO A 165 -3.71 -1.43 12.67
C PRO A 165 -3.04 -2.75 13.06
N TYR A 166 -3.44 -3.87 12.45
CA TYR A 166 -2.70 -5.14 12.61
C TYR A 166 -1.28 -5.05 12.05
N GLN A 167 -1.09 -4.31 10.96
CA GLN A 167 0.23 -4.00 10.43
C GLN A 167 0.27 -2.60 9.79
N LEU A 168 1.17 -1.75 10.29
CA LEU A 168 1.41 -0.40 9.80
C LEU A 168 2.55 -0.39 8.78
N TYR A 169 2.33 0.25 7.63
CA TYR A 169 3.35 0.48 6.62
C TYR A 169 3.62 1.97 6.45
N ILE A 170 4.89 2.36 6.55
CA ILE A 170 5.38 3.62 6.00
C ILE A 170 6.13 3.29 4.71
N SER A 171 5.73 3.93 3.61
CA SER A 171 6.32 3.72 2.29
C SER A 171 7.31 4.82 1.98
N LEU A 172 8.59 4.47 1.86
CA LEU A 172 9.65 5.38 1.44
C LEU A 172 10.07 5.15 -0.01
N THR A 173 10.41 6.24 -0.66
CA THR A 173 11.11 6.26 -1.96
C THR A 173 12.28 7.22 -1.99
N ALA A 174 12.45 8.01 -0.94
CA ALA A 174 13.45 9.04 -0.80
C ALA A 174 14.18 8.85 0.54
N TYR A 175 15.41 9.33 0.59
CA TYR A 175 16.31 9.24 1.76
C TYR A 175 16.76 10.61 2.28
N SER A 176 16.30 11.70 1.66
CA SER A 176 16.60 13.09 2.01
C SER A 176 15.45 14.00 1.56
N GLU A 177 15.40 15.22 2.06
CA GLU A 177 14.42 16.22 1.61
C GLU A 177 14.52 16.49 0.11
N ASP A 178 15.72 16.64 -0.44
CA ASP A 178 15.93 16.87 -1.87
C ASP A 178 15.45 15.70 -2.74
N SER A 179 15.76 14.46 -2.33
CA SER A 179 15.25 13.27 -3.02
C SER A 179 13.74 13.15 -2.85
N HIS A 180 13.17 13.58 -1.72
CA HIS A 180 11.73 13.58 -1.50
C HIS A 180 11.02 14.57 -2.43
N ILE A 181 11.51 15.82 -2.51
CA ILE A 181 10.95 16.86 -3.39
C ILE A 181 10.97 16.38 -4.85
N SER A 182 12.10 15.82 -5.31
CA SER A 182 12.25 15.38 -6.70
C SER A 182 11.43 14.12 -7.04
N LEU A 183 11.41 13.11 -6.15
CA LEU A 183 10.80 11.81 -6.42
C LEU A 183 9.30 11.77 -6.06
N ASN A 184 8.91 12.36 -4.94
CA ASN A 184 7.53 12.35 -4.44
C ASN A 184 6.71 13.56 -4.90
N ARG A 185 7.36 14.66 -5.31
CA ARG A 185 6.71 15.89 -5.80
C ARG A 185 5.54 16.32 -4.91
N PRO A 186 5.80 16.53 -3.61
CA PRO A 186 4.75 16.81 -2.66
C PRO A 186 4.26 18.26 -2.82
N VAL A 187 3.06 18.56 -2.33
CA VAL A 187 2.53 19.95 -2.36
C VAL A 187 3.30 20.91 -1.45
N LYS A 188 3.98 20.36 -0.44
CA LYS A 188 4.95 20.97 0.48
C LYS A 188 5.94 19.86 0.87
N SER A 189 7.14 20.19 1.33
CA SER A 189 8.15 19.16 1.64
C SER A 189 7.62 18.03 2.53
N PHE A 190 7.03 18.33 3.69
CA PHE A 190 6.63 17.34 4.70
C PHE A 190 7.77 16.41 5.18
N TRP A 191 9.03 16.67 4.82
CA TRP A 191 10.13 15.78 5.17
C TRP A 191 10.32 15.64 6.67
N ASP A 192 10.21 16.73 7.44
CA ASP A 192 10.24 16.69 8.91
C ASP A 192 9.12 15.82 9.48
N LYS A 193 7.92 15.89 8.89
CA LYS A 193 6.77 15.08 9.30
C LYS A 193 6.97 13.59 9.00
N ILE A 194 7.63 13.28 7.87
CA ILE A 194 8.02 11.92 7.53
C ILE A 194 9.00 11.40 8.56
N ASN A 195 10.04 12.17 8.89
CA ASN A 195 11.00 11.79 9.93
C ASN A 195 10.34 11.58 11.28
N ARG A 196 9.41 12.45 11.68
CA ARG A 196 8.63 12.28 12.91
C ARG A 196 7.78 11.01 12.89
N SER A 197 7.20 10.66 11.75
CA SER A 197 6.45 9.40 11.61
C SER A 197 7.34 8.16 11.68
N LEU A 198 8.60 8.25 11.27
CA LEU A 198 9.58 7.17 11.46
C LEU A 198 9.91 7.01 12.95
N GLU A 199 10.13 8.09 13.69
CA GLU A 199 10.32 8.03 15.15
C GLU A 199 9.11 7.40 15.84
N ILE A 200 7.90 7.84 15.51
CA ILE A 200 6.65 7.26 16.06
C ILE A 200 6.53 5.77 15.71
N MET A 201 6.95 5.36 14.51
CA MET A 201 6.93 3.95 14.11
C MET A 201 7.80 3.07 15.01
N ALA A 202 8.93 3.58 15.51
CA ALA A 202 9.81 2.83 16.41
C ALA A 202 9.17 2.59 17.79
N GLU A 203 8.23 3.44 18.20
CA GLU A 203 7.53 3.37 19.47
C GLU A 203 6.22 2.55 19.40
N LYS A 204 5.85 2.04 18.21
CA LYS A 204 4.60 1.28 18.02
C LYS A 204 4.70 -0.15 18.55
N ASP A 205 3.67 -0.55 19.30
CA ASP A 205 3.47 -1.95 19.72
C ASP A 205 2.95 -2.86 18.60
N THR A 206 2.42 -2.28 17.52
CA THR A 206 1.93 -3.06 16.37
C THR A 206 3.05 -3.51 15.44
N ARG A 207 2.76 -4.48 14.55
CA ARG A 207 3.70 -4.89 13.51
C ARG A 207 3.95 -3.72 12.56
N THR A 208 5.20 -3.32 12.42
CA THR A 208 5.60 -2.20 11.57
C THR A 208 6.40 -2.67 10.36
N VAL A 209 6.19 -2.01 9.22
CA VAL A 209 6.90 -2.28 7.99
C VAL A 209 7.37 -0.98 7.37
N LEU A 210 8.68 -0.84 7.19
CA LEU A 210 9.24 0.20 6.35
C LEU A 210 9.41 -0.36 4.93
N ARG A 211 8.57 0.08 4.00
CA ARG A 211 8.62 -0.38 2.61
C ARG A 211 9.39 0.60 1.75
N ILE A 212 10.50 0.15 1.17
CA ILE A 212 11.32 0.92 0.26
C ILE A 212 10.97 0.51 -1.17
N THR A 213 10.44 1.44 -1.97
CA THR A 213 10.20 1.19 -3.41
C THR A 213 11.43 1.62 -4.22
N LEU A 214 12.10 0.63 -4.82
CA LEU A 214 13.36 0.75 -5.53
C LEU A 214 13.14 1.04 -7.00
N ILE A 215 13.82 2.05 -7.51
CA ILE A 215 13.76 2.51 -8.90
C ILE A 215 15.20 2.52 -9.42
N LYS A 216 15.45 1.71 -10.46
CA LYS A 216 16.79 1.48 -10.98
C LYS A 216 17.38 2.79 -11.50
N ARG A 217 18.65 3.07 -11.15
CA ARG A 217 19.38 4.31 -11.47
C ARG A 217 18.76 5.59 -10.89
N VAL A 218 17.89 5.48 -9.89
CA VAL A 218 17.21 6.63 -9.29
C VAL A 218 17.40 6.68 -7.76
N ASN A 219 17.15 5.59 -7.03
CA ASN A 219 17.20 5.62 -5.56
C ASN A 219 17.76 4.33 -4.93
N MET A 220 18.54 3.52 -5.64
CA MET A 220 19.04 2.24 -5.12
C MET A 220 20.37 2.40 -4.37
N GLU A 221 20.37 3.21 -3.31
CA GLU A 221 21.54 3.51 -2.46
C GLU A 221 21.29 3.04 -1.01
N PRO A 222 21.62 1.78 -0.67
CA PRO A 222 21.34 1.18 0.64
C PRO A 222 21.83 2.01 1.83
N GLU A 223 23.02 2.56 1.71
CA GLU A 223 23.72 3.33 2.75
C GLU A 223 22.94 4.59 3.15
N LYS A 224 22.17 5.15 2.21
CA LYS A 224 21.32 6.32 2.48
C LYS A 224 20.00 5.96 3.15
N PHE A 225 19.52 4.73 3.00
CA PHE A 225 18.30 4.26 3.68
C PHE A 225 18.57 3.68 5.06
N ALA A 226 19.77 3.17 5.33
CA ALA A 226 20.12 2.57 6.62
C ALA A 226 19.80 3.48 7.83
N PRO A 227 20.17 4.78 7.85
CA PRO A 227 19.81 5.67 8.96
C PRO A 227 18.31 5.85 9.17
N LEU A 228 17.51 5.75 8.09
CA LEU A 228 16.05 5.83 8.19
C LEU A 228 15.42 4.53 8.70
N ILE A 229 16.03 3.37 8.37
CA ILE A 229 15.65 2.08 8.91
C ILE A 229 15.95 2.03 10.41
N GLU A 230 17.15 2.43 10.83
CA GLU A 230 17.54 2.51 12.24
C GLU A 230 16.61 3.43 13.03
N LYS A 231 16.35 4.63 12.50
CA LYS A 231 15.40 5.58 13.10
C LYS A 231 14.00 4.98 13.30
N ALA A 232 13.52 4.24 12.31
CA ALA A 232 12.17 3.67 12.34
C ALA A 232 12.07 2.35 13.12
N SER A 233 13.22 1.65 13.30
CA SER A 233 13.33 0.33 13.94
C SER A 233 12.14 -0.62 13.64
N PRO A 234 11.74 -0.80 12.36
CA PRO A 234 10.50 -1.49 12.04
C PRO A 234 10.62 -2.99 12.30
N THR A 235 9.50 -3.69 12.54
CA THR A 235 9.51 -5.17 12.58
C THR A 235 10.02 -5.77 11.27
N PHE A 236 9.67 -5.18 10.13
CA PHE A 236 10.10 -5.63 8.82
C PHE A 236 10.58 -4.47 7.93
N VAL A 237 11.57 -4.77 7.08
CA VAL A 237 11.91 -3.92 5.94
C VAL A 237 11.49 -4.64 4.66
N GLU A 238 10.63 -4.02 3.85
CA GLU A 238 10.26 -4.54 2.52
C GLU A 238 11.03 -3.77 1.44
N ALA A 239 12.03 -4.39 0.82
CA ALA A 239 12.67 -3.87 -0.40
C ALA A 239 11.87 -4.35 -1.62
N LYS A 240 11.38 -3.43 -2.45
CA LYS A 240 10.49 -3.81 -3.55
C LYS A 240 10.74 -3.01 -4.82
N ALA A 241 10.84 -3.69 -5.96
CA ALA A 241 10.95 -3.03 -7.25
C ALA A 241 9.72 -2.16 -7.57
N TYR A 242 10.00 -0.99 -8.13
CA TYR A 242 9.04 -0.27 -8.95
C TYR A 242 8.61 -1.12 -10.13
N MET A 243 7.31 -1.17 -10.42
CA MET A 243 6.75 -1.86 -11.59
C MET A 243 6.22 -0.83 -12.59
N HIS A 244 6.62 -0.95 -13.86
CA HIS A 244 6.26 -0.02 -14.94
C HIS A 244 4.78 -0.18 -15.38
N LEU A 245 3.86 0.43 -14.62
CA LEU A 245 2.41 0.24 -14.74
C LEU A 245 1.64 1.57 -14.79
N GLY A 246 0.43 1.54 -15.37
CA GLY A 246 -0.52 2.66 -15.29
C GLY A 246 0.07 4.01 -15.71
N TYR A 247 -0.14 5.03 -14.88
CA TYR A 247 0.27 6.41 -15.15
C TYR A 247 1.77 6.68 -14.93
N SER A 248 2.52 5.81 -14.24
CA SER A 248 3.96 6.02 -14.01
C SER A 248 4.76 5.87 -15.30
N ARG A 249 4.22 5.14 -16.28
CA ARG A 249 4.79 4.95 -17.62
C ARG A 249 4.96 6.24 -18.43
N TYR A 250 4.25 7.30 -18.03
CA TYR A 250 4.41 8.64 -18.62
C TYR A 250 5.53 9.46 -17.97
N ARG A 251 6.16 8.95 -16.90
CA ARG A 251 7.16 9.66 -16.10
C ARG A 251 8.46 8.89 -15.92
N LEU A 252 8.42 7.57 -16.03
CA LEU A 252 9.57 6.69 -15.89
C LEU A 252 9.59 5.71 -17.06
N ASP A 253 10.78 5.52 -17.64
CA ASP A 253 11.02 4.50 -18.65
C ASP A 253 10.93 3.09 -18.05
N ARG A 254 10.70 2.08 -18.91
CA ARG A 254 10.66 0.68 -18.47
C ARG A 254 11.99 0.21 -17.89
N SER A 255 13.12 0.74 -18.35
CA SER A 255 14.46 0.43 -17.80
C SER A 255 14.66 0.87 -16.34
N ALA A 256 13.78 1.73 -15.81
CA ALA A 256 13.79 2.13 -14.41
C ALA A 256 13.22 1.04 -13.47
N MET A 257 12.62 -0.03 -14.02
CA MET A 257 12.14 -1.19 -13.26
C MET A 257 13.33 -2.11 -12.93
N PRO A 258 13.74 -2.25 -11.65
CA PRO A 258 14.80 -3.18 -11.26
C PRO A 258 14.41 -4.62 -11.52
N GLU A 259 15.38 -5.47 -11.87
CA GLU A 259 15.23 -6.93 -11.85
C GLU A 259 15.22 -7.45 -10.42
N HIS A 260 14.76 -8.69 -10.21
CA HIS A 260 14.70 -9.27 -8.86
C HIS A 260 16.09 -9.31 -8.20
N GLU A 261 17.11 -9.67 -8.97
CA GLU A 261 18.50 -9.70 -8.51
C GLU A 261 19.00 -8.33 -8.06
N ASP A 262 18.58 -7.23 -8.73
CA ASP A 262 18.93 -5.88 -8.27
C ASP A 262 18.33 -5.59 -6.88
N VAL A 263 17.10 -6.05 -6.62
CA VAL A 263 16.41 -5.88 -5.34
C VAL A 263 17.06 -6.73 -4.25
N LYS A 264 17.46 -7.95 -4.58
CA LYS A 264 18.17 -8.86 -3.66
C LYS A 264 19.52 -8.29 -3.24
N ASN A 265 20.33 -7.84 -4.20
CA ASN A 265 21.60 -7.18 -3.91
C ASN A 265 21.43 -5.92 -3.04
N PHE A 266 20.37 -5.14 -3.25
CA PHE A 266 20.05 -4.01 -2.37
C PHE A 266 19.71 -4.48 -0.95
N ALA A 267 18.90 -5.52 -0.81
CA ALA A 267 18.51 -6.09 0.48
C ALA A 267 19.71 -6.68 1.25
N GLU A 268 20.62 -7.39 0.58
CA GLU A 268 21.84 -7.95 1.19
C GLU A 268 22.74 -6.85 1.75
N LYS A 269 22.87 -5.72 1.04
CA LYS A 269 23.62 -4.56 1.55
C LYS A 269 22.94 -3.93 2.76
N ILE A 270 21.62 -3.75 2.74
CA ILE A 270 20.87 -3.29 3.92
C ILE A 270 21.11 -4.24 5.10
N SER A 271 21.02 -5.56 4.86
CA SER A 271 21.25 -6.59 5.87
C SER A 271 22.63 -6.45 6.53
N ASN A 272 23.67 -6.27 5.74
CA ASN A 272 25.05 -6.08 6.24
C ASN A 272 25.23 -4.79 7.03
N ILE A 273 24.52 -3.70 6.68
CA ILE A 273 24.67 -2.40 7.33
C ILE A 273 23.86 -2.35 8.64
N THR A 274 22.62 -2.83 8.63
CA THR A 274 21.67 -2.65 9.74
C THR A 274 21.55 -3.86 10.65
N GLY A 275 22.09 -5.02 10.26
CA GLY A 275 21.94 -6.29 10.98
C GLY A 275 20.59 -6.99 10.78
N TYR A 276 19.67 -6.41 10.00
CA TYR A 276 18.40 -7.07 9.66
C TYR A 276 18.66 -8.32 8.81
N GLU A 277 18.01 -9.44 9.11
CA GLU A 277 18.18 -10.67 8.34
C GLU A 277 17.16 -10.79 7.21
N ILE A 278 17.60 -11.20 6.02
CA ILE A 278 16.68 -11.56 4.93
C ILE A 278 15.88 -12.80 5.36
N LYS A 279 14.56 -12.67 5.42
CA LYS A 279 13.67 -13.77 5.82
C LYS A 279 13.03 -14.49 4.63
N ASP A 280 12.67 -13.76 3.58
CA ASP A 280 12.04 -14.35 2.41
C ASP A 280 12.09 -13.41 1.19
N GLU A 281 11.79 -13.95 0.02
CA GLU A 281 11.73 -13.22 -1.25
C GLU A 281 10.59 -13.69 -2.17
N SER A 282 10.18 -12.83 -3.09
CA SER A 282 9.19 -13.12 -4.12
C SER A 282 9.66 -12.57 -5.46
N GLU A 283 10.21 -13.45 -6.28
CA GLU A 283 10.73 -13.10 -7.61
C GLU A 283 9.65 -12.50 -8.52
N ILE A 284 8.45 -13.11 -8.54
CA ILE A 284 7.32 -12.63 -9.35
C ILE A 284 6.91 -11.19 -8.96
N SER A 285 7.03 -10.84 -7.68
CA SER A 285 6.72 -9.50 -7.18
C SER A 285 7.95 -8.60 -7.07
N ARG A 286 9.14 -9.11 -7.39
CA ARG A 286 10.45 -8.46 -7.23
C ARG A 286 10.57 -7.79 -5.85
N ALA A 287 10.36 -8.58 -4.82
CA ALA A 287 10.29 -8.11 -3.43
C ALA A 287 11.10 -9.02 -2.52
N VAL A 288 11.80 -8.41 -1.56
CA VAL A 288 12.56 -9.09 -0.49
C VAL A 288 12.11 -8.51 0.84
N VAL A 289 11.93 -9.37 1.84
CA VAL A 289 11.60 -8.95 3.21
C VAL A 289 12.73 -9.29 4.15
N LEU A 290 13.11 -8.30 4.96
CA LEU A 290 14.05 -8.44 6.06
C LEU A 290 13.33 -8.26 7.39
N ARG A 291 13.90 -8.81 8.45
CA ARG A 291 13.39 -8.72 9.82
C ARG A 291 14.56 -8.57 10.79
N CYS A 292 14.41 -7.71 11.80
CA CYS A 292 15.32 -7.66 12.93
C CYS A 292 15.27 -8.93 13.78
#